data_AF-A0A2D6Q6V7-F1
#
_entry.id   AF-A0A2D6Q6V7-F1
#
_cell.length_a   1.000
_cell.length_b   1.000
_cell.length_c   1.000
_cell.angle_alpha   90.00
_cell.angle_beta   90.00
_cell.angle_gamma   90.00
#
_symmetry.space_group_name_H-M   'P 1'
#
loop_
_entity.id
_entity.type
_entity.pdbx_description
1 polymer ?
#
loop_
_entity_poly.entity_id
_entity_poly.type
_entity_poly.pdbx_seq_one_letter_code
_entity_poly.pdbx_strand_id
1 'polypeptide(L)'
;MNELELFVSLKVPDNVAITAFHTLHKLGYHNLKNLERSDYYKFKFSGDKNQFQKKISKVDILVNANKHKFSFNLETDNQDKKTSVLVQDINHNQNLLKTLKERLDFKNLRNVEKGILWTMYFGGNANAKAIATDITKSLLMNENYQKYKII
;
A
#
# COMPACT_ATOMS: atom_id res chain seq x y z
N MET A 1 7.23 17.19 -14.08
CA MET A 1 7.66 15.83 -13.68
C MET A 1 6.44 15.17 -13.06
N ASN A 2 6.10 13.94 -13.45
CA ASN A 2 4.82 13.35 -13.10
C ASN A 2 4.98 12.30 -11.99
N GLU A 3 3.98 12.21 -11.13
CA GLU A 3 3.85 11.18 -10.11
C GLU A 3 2.59 10.34 -10.36
N LEU A 4 2.70 9.05 -10.12
CA LEU A 4 1.59 8.10 -10.19
C LEU A 4 1.72 7.12 -9.04
N GLU A 5 0.62 6.93 -8.31
CA GLU A 5 0.48 5.91 -7.28
C GLU A 5 -0.31 4.73 -7.82
N LEU A 6 0.07 3.53 -7.43
CA LEU A 6 -0.59 2.29 -7.80
C LEU A 6 -0.78 1.46 -6.53
N PHE A 7 -2.03 1.12 -6.26
CA PHE A 7 -2.45 0.28 -5.16
C PHE A 7 -2.87 -1.07 -5.74
N VAL A 8 -2.28 -2.16 -5.27
CA VAL A 8 -2.55 -3.51 -5.77
C VAL A 8 -3.02 -4.39 -4.63
N SER A 9 -4.22 -4.93 -4.74
CA SER A 9 -4.85 -5.77 -3.71
C SER A 9 -5.25 -7.11 -4.29
N LEU A 10 -5.41 -8.12 -3.44
CA LEU A 10 -5.92 -9.42 -3.87
C LEU A 10 -7.41 -9.33 -4.26
N LYS A 11 -7.79 -10.11 -5.28
CA LYS A 11 -9.21 -10.39 -5.61
C LYS A 11 -9.83 -11.41 -4.64
N VAL A 12 -9.00 -12.24 -4.04
CA VAL A 12 -9.35 -13.27 -3.08
C VAL A 12 -9.07 -12.80 -1.65
N PRO A 13 -9.60 -13.49 -0.62
CA PRO A 13 -9.28 -13.17 0.77
C PRO A 13 -7.78 -13.14 1.04
N ASP A 14 -7.33 -12.12 1.78
CA ASP A 14 -5.93 -11.98 2.19
C ASP A 14 -5.71 -12.57 3.60
N ASN A 15 -5.16 -13.78 3.65
CA ASN A 15 -4.89 -14.48 4.90
C ASN A 15 -3.95 -13.72 5.84
N VAL A 16 -3.04 -12.89 5.30
CA VAL A 16 -2.14 -12.06 6.12
C VAL A 16 -2.94 -10.98 6.82
N ALA A 17 -3.82 -10.30 6.09
CA ALA A 17 -4.68 -9.26 6.66
C ALA A 17 -5.66 -9.84 7.69
N ILE A 18 -6.27 -11.00 7.39
CA ILE A 18 -7.18 -11.71 8.30
C ILE A 18 -6.45 -12.13 9.59
N THR A 19 -5.25 -12.70 9.47
CA THR A 19 -4.48 -13.14 10.64
C THR A 19 -4.05 -11.96 11.50
N ALA A 20 -3.59 -10.88 10.87
CA ALA A 20 -3.23 -9.63 11.56
C ALA A 20 -4.46 -9.04 12.28
N PHE A 21 -5.63 -8.99 11.62
CA PHE A 21 -6.88 -8.52 12.22
C PHE A 21 -7.24 -9.29 13.49
N HIS A 22 -7.26 -10.63 13.43
CA HIS A 22 -7.58 -11.44 14.60
C HIS A 22 -6.54 -11.30 15.72
N THR A 23 -5.27 -11.13 15.36
CA THR A 23 -4.19 -10.90 16.34
C THR A 23 -4.40 -9.56 17.05
N LEU A 24 -4.68 -8.48 16.31
CA LEU A 24 -5.00 -7.17 16.89
C LEU A 24 -6.23 -7.23 17.79
N HIS A 25 -7.25 -7.99 17.40
CA HIS A 25 -8.43 -8.17 18.24
C HIS A 25 -8.11 -8.88 19.56
N LYS A 26 -7.18 -9.84 19.55
CA LYS A 26 -6.66 -10.50 20.78
C LYS A 26 -5.78 -9.57 21.62
N LEU A 27 -5.13 -8.59 21.01
CA LEU A 27 -4.37 -7.54 21.69
C LEU A 27 -5.25 -6.41 22.28
N GLY A 28 -6.58 -6.47 22.08
CA GLY A 28 -7.54 -5.55 22.69
C GLY A 28 -8.10 -4.48 21.74
N TYR A 29 -7.72 -4.47 20.46
CA TYR A 29 -8.21 -3.50 19.48
C TYR A 29 -9.61 -3.85 18.93
N HIS A 30 -10.62 -3.98 19.81
CA HIS A 30 -11.98 -4.40 19.46
C HIS A 30 -12.79 -3.39 18.64
N ASN A 31 -12.31 -2.15 18.59
CA ASN A 31 -12.87 -1.08 17.77
C ASN A 31 -12.47 -1.20 16.29
N LEU A 32 -11.43 -1.97 15.96
CA LEU A 32 -11.07 -2.32 14.59
C LEU A 32 -12.13 -3.27 14.02
N LYS A 33 -12.78 -2.86 12.93
CA LYS A 33 -13.87 -3.61 12.27
C LYS A 33 -13.41 -4.35 11.03
N ASN A 34 -12.39 -3.84 10.35
CA ASN A 34 -11.78 -4.51 9.21
C ASN A 34 -10.33 -4.05 9.06
N LEU A 35 -9.51 -4.91 8.46
CA LEU A 35 -8.12 -4.62 8.10
C LEU A 35 -7.87 -5.12 6.69
N GLU A 36 -7.49 -4.22 5.82
CA GLU A 36 -7.13 -4.53 4.44
C GLU A 36 -5.65 -4.27 4.20
N ARG A 37 -5.08 -5.04 3.28
CA ARG A 37 -3.69 -4.92 2.88
C ARG A 37 -3.59 -4.76 1.37
N SER A 38 -2.68 -3.89 0.93
CA SER A 38 -2.38 -3.66 -0.48
C SER A 38 -0.87 -3.48 -0.66
N ASP A 39 -0.33 -3.90 -1.80
CA ASP A 39 0.97 -3.41 -2.23
C ASP A 39 0.81 -1.97 -2.74
N TYR A 40 1.74 -1.11 -2.32
CA TYR A 40 1.82 0.27 -2.74
C TYR A 40 3.04 0.49 -3.62
N TYR A 41 2.84 1.21 -4.72
CA TYR A 41 3.91 1.70 -5.57
C TYR A 41 3.72 3.17 -5.88
N LYS A 42 4.80 3.95 -5.82
CA LYS A 42 4.85 5.33 -6.29
C LYS A 42 5.93 5.51 -7.34
N PHE A 43 5.54 5.98 -8.51
CA PHE A 43 6.42 6.17 -9.65
C PHE A 43 6.67 7.66 -9.88
N LYS A 44 7.94 8.04 -10.05
CA LYS A 44 8.33 9.38 -10.55
C LYS A 44 8.90 9.24 -11.94
N PHE A 45 8.30 9.91 -12.93
CA PHE A 45 8.66 9.75 -14.34
C PHE A 45 8.45 11.02 -15.17
N SER A 46 8.98 11.02 -16.39
CA SER A 46 8.75 12.06 -17.40
C SER A 46 7.87 11.56 -18.54
N GLY A 47 7.13 12.45 -19.21
CA GLY A 47 6.25 12.11 -20.33
C GLY A 47 4.78 11.95 -19.92
N ASP A 48 3.97 11.35 -20.79
CA ASP A 48 2.51 11.32 -20.64
C ASP A 48 2.03 10.38 -19.51
N LYS A 49 1.20 10.91 -18.60
CA LYS A 49 0.69 10.17 -17.42
C LYS A 49 -0.25 9.04 -17.83
N ASN A 50 -1.12 9.27 -18.81
CA ASN A 50 -2.15 8.30 -19.22
C ASN A 50 -1.52 7.09 -19.93
N GLN A 51 -0.54 7.32 -20.79
CA GLN A 51 0.22 6.24 -21.44
C GLN A 51 1.01 5.44 -20.41
N PHE A 52 1.69 6.11 -19.48
CA PHE A 52 2.41 5.43 -18.40
C PHE A 52 1.46 4.56 -17.56
N GLN A 53 0.31 5.11 -17.16
CA GLN A 53 -0.72 4.40 -16.41
C GLN A 53 -1.22 3.15 -17.13
N LYS A 54 -1.47 3.22 -18.44
CA LYS A 54 -1.89 2.07 -19.27
C LYS A 54 -0.80 1.01 -19.41
N LYS A 55 0.47 1.40 -19.46
CA LYS A 55 1.60 0.47 -19.60
C LYS A 55 1.90 -0.22 -18.27
N ILE A 56 1.97 0.55 -17.17
CA ILE A 56 2.37 0.04 -15.85
C ILE A 56 1.34 -0.93 -15.24
N SER A 57 0.04 -0.73 -15.49
CA SER A 57 -1.01 -1.65 -15.01
C SER A 57 -0.97 -3.04 -15.63
N LYS A 58 -0.27 -3.19 -16.77
CA LYS A 58 -0.12 -4.48 -17.48
C LYS A 58 1.17 -5.20 -17.12
N VAL A 59 1.96 -4.65 -16.20
CA VAL A 59 3.23 -5.25 -15.79
C VAL A 59 2.95 -6.37 -14.77
N ASP A 60 3.11 -7.62 -15.20
CA ASP A 60 2.75 -8.80 -14.40
C ASP A 60 3.49 -8.91 -13.06
N ILE A 61 4.74 -8.40 -12.99
CA ILE A 61 5.51 -8.38 -11.74
C ILE A 61 4.92 -7.43 -10.69
N LEU A 62 4.03 -6.52 -11.09
CA LEU A 62 3.30 -5.61 -10.20
C LEU A 62 1.85 -6.05 -10.04
N VAL A 63 1.18 -6.35 -11.17
CA VAL A 63 -0.24 -6.66 -11.23
C VAL A 63 -0.43 -7.96 -12.00
N ASN A 64 -0.67 -9.04 -11.27
CA ASN A 64 -1.12 -10.28 -11.88
C ASN A 64 -2.62 -10.18 -12.15
N ALA A 65 -3.04 -10.11 -13.42
CA ALA A 65 -4.44 -9.93 -13.81
C ALA A 65 -5.39 -11.00 -13.23
N ASN A 66 -4.92 -12.21 -12.97
CA ASN A 66 -5.75 -13.29 -12.42
C ASN A 66 -5.93 -13.18 -10.91
N LYS A 67 -4.92 -12.68 -10.19
CA LYS A 67 -4.91 -12.63 -8.72
C LYS A 67 -5.26 -11.27 -8.14
N HIS A 68 -4.94 -10.19 -8.85
CA HIS A 68 -4.91 -8.84 -8.31
C HIS A 68 -5.99 -7.96 -8.92
N LYS A 69 -6.52 -7.05 -8.10
CA LYS A 69 -7.20 -5.82 -8.51
C LYS A 69 -6.25 -4.65 -8.26
N PHE A 70 -6.37 -3.57 -9.02
CA PHE A 70 -5.55 -2.39 -8.81
C PHE A 70 -6.36 -1.10 -8.92
N SER A 71 -5.87 -0.05 -8.27
CA SER A 71 -6.39 1.32 -8.37
C SER A 71 -5.24 2.31 -8.49
N PHE A 72 -5.48 3.44 -9.14
CA PHE A 72 -4.56 4.58 -9.19
C PHE A 72 -4.95 5.71 -8.23
N ASN A 73 -6.09 5.57 -7.56
CA ASN A 73 -6.59 6.51 -6.57
C ASN A 73 -6.76 5.76 -5.25
N LEU A 74 -6.31 6.38 -4.16
CA LEU A 74 -6.70 5.94 -2.84
C LEU A 74 -8.16 6.32 -2.64
N GLU A 75 -9.00 5.35 -2.29
CA GLU A 75 -10.39 5.63 -1.94
C GLU A 75 -10.44 6.41 -0.62
N THR A 76 -10.45 7.74 -0.73
CA THR A 76 -10.70 8.66 0.38
C THR A 76 -12.20 8.75 0.59
N ASP A 77 -12.79 7.70 1.16
CA ASP A 77 -14.19 7.78 1.56
C ASP A 77 -14.29 8.69 2.79
N ASN A 78 -15.17 9.69 2.74
CA ASN A 78 -15.31 10.80 3.72
C ASN A 78 -15.85 10.36 5.10
N GLN A 79 -15.67 9.09 5.48
CA GLN A 79 -16.06 8.60 6.78
C GLN A 79 -14.83 8.64 7.69
N ASP A 80 -14.92 9.37 8.80
CA ASP A 80 -13.94 9.46 9.91
C ASP A 80 -13.52 8.09 10.54
N LYS A 81 -13.97 7.00 9.92
CA LYS A 81 -13.80 5.61 10.31
C LYS A 81 -12.74 4.88 9.51
N LYS A 82 -12.12 5.49 8.48
CA LYS A 82 -11.09 4.87 7.66
C LYS A 82 -9.74 5.54 7.90
N THR A 83 -8.68 4.76 8.08
CA THR A 83 -7.30 5.28 8.16
C THR A 83 -6.35 4.36 7.44
N SER A 84 -5.55 4.92 6.53
CA SER A 84 -4.56 4.17 5.76
C SER A 84 -3.15 4.50 6.25
N VAL A 85 -2.36 3.47 6.48
CA VAL A 85 -0.97 3.57 6.92
C VAL A 85 -0.06 2.85 5.93
N LEU A 86 0.80 3.63 5.29
CA LEU A 86 1.84 3.14 4.40
C LEU A 86 3.07 2.74 5.22
N VAL A 87 3.49 1.48 5.13
CA VAL A 87 4.70 0.94 5.73
C VAL A 87 5.72 0.65 4.64
N GLN A 88 6.96 1.11 4.82
CA GLN A 88 8.03 0.98 3.83
C GLN A 88 9.34 0.60 4.50
N ASP A 89 10.14 -0.20 3.82
CA ASP A 89 11.50 -0.50 4.27
C ASP A 89 12.35 0.78 4.22
N ILE A 90 13.15 1.00 5.27
CA ILE A 90 14.10 2.11 5.37
C ILE A 90 15.16 1.98 4.26
N ASN A 91 15.61 0.76 4.00
CA ASN A 91 16.55 0.45 2.94
C ASN A 91 15.81 0.22 1.62
N HIS A 92 15.85 1.21 0.73
CA HIS A 92 15.19 1.12 -0.56
C HIS A 92 15.92 0.16 -1.50
N ASN A 93 15.27 -0.95 -1.83
CA ASN A 93 15.78 -1.89 -2.82
C ASN A 93 15.55 -1.36 -4.24
N GLN A 94 16.62 -0.97 -4.92
CA GLN A 94 16.58 -0.43 -6.29
C GLN A 94 16.33 -1.49 -7.38
N ASN A 95 16.24 -2.78 -7.04
CA ASN A 95 16.07 -3.86 -8.01
C ASN A 95 14.81 -3.71 -8.87
N LEU A 96 13.73 -3.17 -8.30
CA LEU A 96 12.48 -2.95 -9.03
C LEU A 96 12.64 -1.83 -10.07
N LEU A 97 13.25 -0.70 -9.70
CA LEU A 97 13.55 0.38 -10.64
C LEU A 97 14.44 -0.13 -11.79
N LYS A 98 15.50 -0.88 -11.46
CA LYS A 98 16.40 -1.46 -12.44
C LYS A 98 15.65 -2.39 -13.40
N THR A 99 14.84 -3.31 -12.89
CA THR A 99 14.04 -4.24 -13.69
C THR A 99 13.08 -3.51 -14.62
N LEU A 100 12.35 -2.50 -14.10
CA LEU A 100 11.41 -1.73 -14.89
C LEU A 100 12.11 -0.96 -16.03
N LYS A 101 13.27 -0.35 -15.75
CA LYS A 101 14.02 0.42 -16.76
C LYS A 101 14.70 -0.45 -17.80
N GLU A 102 15.43 -1.48 -17.35
CA GLU A 102 16.33 -2.25 -18.21
C GLU A 102 15.62 -3.38 -18.94
N ARG A 103 14.61 -4.02 -18.31
CA ARG A 103 13.95 -5.22 -18.87
C ARG A 103 12.55 -4.95 -19.39
N LEU A 104 11.84 -3.96 -18.84
CA LEU A 104 10.44 -3.68 -19.17
C LEU A 104 10.23 -2.33 -19.88
N ASP A 105 11.33 -1.72 -20.33
CA ASP A 105 11.36 -0.53 -21.19
C ASP A 105 10.62 0.69 -20.59
N PHE A 106 10.76 0.92 -19.28
CA PHE A 106 10.35 2.16 -18.61
C PHE A 106 11.50 3.15 -18.50
N LYS A 107 12.14 3.49 -19.64
CA LYS A 107 13.35 4.35 -19.66
C LYS A 107 13.14 5.74 -19.06
N ASN A 108 11.91 6.25 -19.11
CA ASN A 108 11.49 7.53 -18.55
C ASN A 108 11.29 7.53 -17.02
N LEU A 109 11.45 6.37 -16.37
CA LEU A 109 11.32 6.21 -14.92
C LEU A 109 12.57 6.73 -14.19
N ARG A 110 12.32 7.56 -13.18
CA ARG A 110 13.36 8.19 -12.35
C ARG A 110 13.45 7.57 -10.97
N ASN A 111 12.30 7.27 -10.36
CA ASN A 111 12.24 6.62 -9.06
C ASN A 111 11.04 5.69 -8.95
N VAL A 112 11.17 4.67 -8.10
CA VAL A 112 10.09 3.80 -7.66
C VAL A 112 10.19 3.65 -6.15
N GLU A 113 9.12 4.00 -5.46
CA GLU A 113 8.94 3.69 -4.05
C GLU A 113 7.97 2.51 -3.95
N LYS A 114 8.24 1.59 -3.02
CA LYS A 114 7.39 0.43 -2.73
C LYS A 114 7.04 0.43 -1.25
N GLY A 115 5.87 -0.08 -0.90
CA GLY A 115 5.47 -0.33 0.48
C GLY A 115 4.28 -1.28 0.58
N ILE A 116 3.86 -1.51 1.81
CA ILE A 116 2.59 -2.16 2.13
C ILE A 116 1.66 -1.09 2.69
N LEU A 117 0.48 -0.98 2.09
CA LEU A 117 -0.58 -0.14 2.60
C LEU A 117 -1.53 -0.97 3.46
N TRP A 118 -1.66 -0.58 4.72
CA TRP A 118 -2.67 -1.11 5.63
C TRP A 118 -3.83 -0.13 5.72
N THR A 119 -5.03 -0.58 5.41
CA THR A 119 -6.25 0.24 5.53
C THR A 119 -7.10 -0.31 6.65
N MET A 120 -7.28 0.50 7.68
CA MET A 120 -7.99 0.17 8.91
C MET A 120 -9.37 0.81 8.90
N TYR A 121 -10.37 0.04 9.34
CA TYR A 121 -11.74 0.50 9.46
C TYR A 121 -12.14 0.43 10.94
N PHE A 122 -12.60 1.53 11.51
CA PHE A 122 -12.94 1.66 12.92
C PHE A 122 -14.43 1.87 13.13
N GLY A 123 -14.95 1.36 14.26
CA GLY A 123 -16.31 1.63 14.72
C GLY A 123 -16.39 2.85 15.64
N GLY A 124 -17.48 3.62 15.55
CA GLY A 124 -17.78 4.73 16.47
C GLY A 124 -16.93 6.00 16.25
N ASN A 125 -16.93 6.90 17.23
CA ASN A 125 -16.13 8.14 17.26
C ASN A 125 -14.75 7.89 17.89
N ALA A 126 -14.07 6.82 17.46
CA ALA A 126 -12.73 6.51 17.96
C ALA A 126 -11.70 7.50 17.39
N ASN A 127 -10.65 7.80 18.15
CA ASN A 127 -9.49 8.53 17.62
C ASN A 127 -8.68 7.65 16.66
N ALA A 128 -9.23 7.46 15.44
CA ALA A 128 -8.76 6.50 14.44
C ALA A 128 -7.26 6.66 14.12
N LYS A 129 -6.77 7.89 14.03
CA LYS A 129 -5.36 8.17 13.71
C LYS A 129 -4.40 7.75 14.82
N ALA A 130 -4.75 8.01 16.08
CA ALA A 130 -3.93 7.60 17.22
C ALA A 130 -3.90 6.08 17.36
N ILE A 131 -5.06 5.44 17.21
CA ILE A 131 -5.17 3.97 17.31
C ILE A 131 -4.47 3.29 16.14
N ALA A 132 -4.60 3.80 14.91
CA ALA A 132 -3.88 3.29 13.76
C ALA A 132 -2.35 3.36 13.96
N THR A 133 -1.86 4.45 14.55
CA THR A 133 -0.44 4.60 14.89
C THR A 133 0.01 3.52 15.88
N ASP A 134 -0.78 3.29 16.93
CA ASP A 134 -0.48 2.29 17.95
C ASP A 134 -0.48 0.87 17.38
N ILE A 135 -1.53 0.53 16.62
CA ILE A 135 -1.63 -0.74 15.88
C ILE A 135 -0.40 -0.95 14.98
N THR A 136 -0.02 0.07 14.20
CA THR A 136 1.13 -0.04 13.30
C THR A 136 2.41 -0.37 14.03
N LYS A 137 2.69 0.31 15.14
CA LYS A 137 3.89 0.05 15.96
C LYS A 137 3.84 -1.29 16.69
N SER A 138 2.66 -1.72 17.10
CA SER A 138 2.49 -2.96 17.87
C SER A 138 2.65 -4.24 17.03
N LEU A 139 2.26 -4.22 15.75
CA LEU A 139 2.18 -5.46 14.94
C LEU A 139 2.51 -5.27 13.46
N LEU A 140 2.10 -4.18 12.82
CA LEU A 140 2.12 -4.09 11.35
C LEU A 140 3.46 -3.64 10.76
N MET A 141 4.38 -3.19 11.59
CA MET A 141 5.68 -2.68 11.20
C MET A 141 6.77 -3.17 12.15
N ASN A 142 7.96 -3.45 11.60
CA ASN A 142 9.17 -3.59 12.39
C ASN A 142 9.96 -2.28 12.38
N GLU A 143 9.97 -1.55 13.50
CA GLU A 143 10.60 -0.23 13.63
C GLU A 143 12.11 -0.19 13.33
N ASN A 144 12.81 -1.32 13.44
CA ASN A 144 14.24 -1.39 13.15
C ASN A 144 14.56 -1.39 11.66
N TYR A 145 13.60 -1.78 10.82
CA TYR A 145 13.79 -1.97 9.37
C TYR A 145 12.83 -1.15 8.52
N GLN A 146 11.76 -0.64 9.13
CA GLN A 146 10.64 -0.04 8.42
C GLN A 146 10.24 1.29 9.05
N LYS A 147 9.74 2.17 8.19
CA LYS A 147 9.12 3.44 8.54
C LYS A 147 7.66 3.41 8.10
N TYR A 148 6.82 4.23 8.74
CA TYR A 148 5.43 4.37 8.35
C TYR A 148 5.02 5.82 8.13
N LYS A 149 3.96 6.01 7.36
CA LYS A 149 3.28 7.28 7.14
C LYS A 149 1.79 7.05 7.04
N ILE A 150 1.00 7.89 7.72
CA ILE A 150 -0.45 7.94 7.53
C ILE A 150 -0.74 8.75 6.27
N ILE A 151 -1.52 8.17 5.35
CA ILE A 151 -1.88 8.78 4.06
C ILE A 151 -3.39 8.90 3.89
#